data_AF-A0AA40VE18-F1
#
_entry.id   AF-A0AA40VE18-F1
#
_cell.length_a   1.000
_cell.length_b   1.000
_cell.length_c   1.000
_cell.angle_alpha   90.00
_cell.angle_beta   90.00
_cell.angle_gamma   90.00
#
_symmetry.space_group_name_H-M   'P 1'
#
loop_
_entity.id
_entity.type
_entity.pdbx_description
1 polymer ?
#
loop_
_entity_poly.entity_id
_entity_poly.type
_entity_poly.pdbx_seq_one_letter_code
_entity_poly.pdbx_strand_id
1 'polypeptide(L)' 'MGDFRRDPSHDFLTARQGMWHYARRMPAAYVEVDPRGVIRQSTKIRVVDDPRKVHARRTAQKINEEMETFWRASLGG' A
#
# COMPACT_ATOMS: atom_id res chain seq x y z
N MET A 1 -11.29 16.01 -7.57
CA MET A 1 -11.86 14.77 -8.13
C MET A 1 -10.74 13.76 -8.34
N GLY A 2 -10.93 12.52 -7.90
CA GLY A 2 -9.87 11.50 -7.83
C GLY A 2 -9.52 10.91 -9.18
N ASP A 3 -8.26 11.07 -9.60
CA ASP A 3 -7.70 10.23 -10.63
C ASP A 3 -7.24 8.90 -9.99
N PHE A 4 -8.12 7.90 -10.13
CA PHE A 4 -7.86 6.50 -9.79
C PHE A 4 -7.40 5.72 -11.05
N ARG A 5 -6.80 6.39 -12.04
CA ARG A 5 -6.29 5.69 -13.22
C ARG A 5 -4.97 5.02 -12.87
N ARG A 6 -5.13 3.82 -12.30
CA ARG A 6 -4.42 2.58 -12.61
C ARG A 6 -3.07 2.78 -13.28
N ASP A 7 -2.03 2.90 -12.47
CA ASP A 7 -0.70 2.50 -12.87
C ASP A 7 -0.43 1.10 -12.25
N PRO A 8 -0.32 0.03 -13.06
CA PRO A 8 0.09 -1.28 -12.58
C PRO A 8 1.62 -1.34 -12.44
N SER A 9 2.23 -0.34 -11.81
CA SER A 9 3.61 -0.43 -11.34
C SER A 9 3.64 -1.41 -10.17
N HIS A 10 4.55 -2.37 -10.26
CA HIS A 10 4.81 -3.41 -9.26
C HIS A 10 5.19 -2.87 -7.87
N ASP A 11 5.36 -1.56 -7.76
CA ASP A 11 5.56 -0.82 -6.53
C ASP A 11 4.19 -0.34 -6.03
N PHE A 12 3.72 -0.88 -4.90
CA PHE A 12 2.45 -0.58 -4.22
C PHE A 12 2.30 0.89 -3.76
N LEU A 13 2.76 1.87 -4.54
CA LEU A 13 2.92 3.27 -4.21
C LEU A 13 2.12 4.15 -5.15
N THR A 14 1.39 5.10 -4.57
CA THR A 14 0.64 6.13 -5.29
C THR A 14 1.01 7.49 -4.73
N ALA A 15 1.33 8.46 -5.60
CA ALA A 15 1.48 9.84 -5.20
C ALA A 15 0.10 10.48 -5.04
N ARG A 16 -0.21 11.03 -3.87
CA ARG A 16 -1.47 11.74 -3.61
C ARG A 16 -1.21 12.92 -2.69
N GLN A 17 -1.74 14.09 -3.02
CA GLN A 17 -1.55 15.34 -2.24
C GLN A 17 -0.08 15.66 -1.95
N GLY A 18 0.82 15.36 -2.90
CA GLY A 18 2.26 15.59 -2.72
C GLY A 18 2.93 14.61 -1.74
N MET A 19 2.27 13.53 -1.34
CA MET A 19 2.78 12.48 -0.46
C MET A 19 2.70 11.11 -1.12
N TRP A 20 3.63 10.23 -0.78
CA TRP A 20 3.59 8.82 -1.17
C TRP A 20 2.63 8.06 -0.26
N HIS A 21 1.70 7.33 -0.87
CA HIS A 21 0.76 6.44 -0.20
C HIS A 21 0.99 5.02 -0.66
N TYR A 22 1.07 4.10 0.30
CA TYR A 22 0.98 2.69 0.04
C TYR A 22 -0.48 2.33 -0.31
N ALA A 23 -0.69 1.74 -1.47
CA ALA A 23 -1.97 1.24 -1.91
C ALA A 23 -1.81 -0.20 -2.41
N ARG A 24 -2.40 -1.15 -1.69
CA ARG A 24 -2.42 -2.56 -2.09
C ARG A 24 -3.85 -3.06 -2.16
N ARG A 25 -4.14 -3.85 -3.18
CA ARG A 25 -5.39 -4.59 -3.28
C ARG A 25 -5.32 -5.83 -2.37
N MET A 26 -6.37 -6.03 -1.58
CA MET A 26 -6.51 -7.24 -0.76
C MET A 26 -6.53 -8.46 -1.69
N PRO A 27 -5.72 -9.50 -1.45
CA PRO A 27 -5.82 -10.74 -2.23
C PRO A 27 -7.20 -11.37 -1.99
N ALA A 28 -7.78 -11.99 -3.02
CA ALA A 28 -9.13 -12.55 -2.96
C ALA A 28 -9.33 -13.53 -1.79
N ALA A 29 -8.28 -14.26 -1.41
CA ALA A 29 -8.25 -15.17 -0.25
C ALA A 29 -8.50 -14.50 1.11
N TYR A 30 -8.38 -13.18 1.21
CA TYR A 30 -8.57 -12.42 2.44
C TYR A 30 -9.71 -11.38 2.32
N VAL A 31 -10.40 -11.31 1.18
CA VAL A 31 -11.54 -10.39 0.97
C VAL A 31 -12.69 -10.71 1.92
N GLU A 32 -12.83 -11.97 2.33
CA GLU A 32 -13.81 -12.39 3.34
C GLU A 32 -13.49 -11.88 4.74
N VAL A 33 -12.22 -11.55 5.03
CA VAL A 33 -11.76 -11.06 6.34
C VAL A 33 -11.87 -9.53 6.45
N ASP A 34 -11.60 -8.78 5.37
CA ASP A 34 -11.79 -7.33 5.35
C ASP A 34 -12.49 -6.88 4.04
N PRO A 35 -13.75 -6.40 4.11
CA PRO A 35 -14.53 -6.05 2.93
C PRO A 35 -14.10 -4.73 2.28
N ARG A 36 -13.13 -3.99 2.85
CA ARG A 36 -12.66 -2.73 2.26
C ARG A 36 -11.93 -2.97 0.95
N GLY A 37 -11.39 -4.18 0.73
CA GLY A 37 -10.83 -4.66 -0.55
C GLY A 37 -9.57 -3.94 -1.06
N VAL A 38 -9.30 -2.73 -0.55
CA VAL A 38 -8.14 -1.89 -0.88
C VAL A 38 -7.61 -1.27 0.39
N ILE A 39 -6.35 -1.56 0.68
CA ILE A 39 -5.65 -1.00 1.82
C ILE A 39 -4.88 0.21 1.35
N ARG A 40 -5.12 1.32 2.02
CA ARG A 40 -4.42 2.58 1.80
C ARG A 40 -3.77 3.02 3.09
N GLN A 41 -2.45 3.13 3.06
CA GLN A 41 -1.67 3.61 4.18
C GLN A 41 -0.74 4.73 3.72
N SER A 42 -0.68 5.84 4.44
CA SER A 42 0.25 6.93 4.11
C SER A 42 1.67 6.52 4.50
N THR A 43 2.63 6.63 3.58
CA THR A 43 4.05 6.44 3.95
C THR A 43 4.62 7.63 4.72
N LYS A 44 3.88 8.75 4.77
CA LYS A 44 4.27 10.06 5.33
C LYS A 44 5.50 10.68 4.66
N ILE A 45 5.96 10.13 3.53
CA ILE A 45 7.07 10.66 2.75
C ILE A 45 6.51 11.60 1.68
N ARG A 46 7.07 12.80 1.57
CA ARG A 46 6.67 13.76 0.54
C ARG A 46 7.30 13.38 -0.79
N VAL A 47 6.55 13.54 -1.88
CA VAL A 47 7.02 13.24 -3.25
C VAL A 47 8.23 14.11 -3.62
N VAL A 48 8.25 15.36 -3.15
CA VAL A 48 9.37 16.29 -3.38
C VAL A 48 10.65 15.89 -2.65
N ASP A 49 10.53 15.16 -1.56
CA ASP A 49 11.65 14.73 -0.71
C ASP A 49 12.28 13.45 -1.25
N ASP A 50 11.45 12.56 -1.81
CA ASP A 50 11.86 11.29 -2.41
C ASP A 50 11.22 11.10 -3.80
N PRO A 51 11.65 11.87 -4.82
CA PRO A 51 11.05 11.81 -6.16
C PRO A 51 11.31 10.46 -6.85
N ARG A 52 12.39 9.77 -6.46
CA ARG A 52 12.77 8.45 -6.98
C ARG A 52 12.06 7.28 -6.28
N LYS A 53 11.21 7.54 -5.29
CA LYS A 53 10.48 6.51 -4.52
C LYS A 53 11.39 5.52 -3.76
N VAL A 54 12.64 5.87 -3.47
CA VAL A 54 13.59 4.94 -2.85
C VAL A 54 13.20 4.65 -1.41
N HIS A 55 13.01 5.71 -0.62
CA HIS A 55 12.56 5.60 0.76
C HIS A 55 11.10 5.17 0.82
N ALA A 56 10.27 5.71 -0.07
CA ALA A 56 8.86 5.34 -0.16
C ALA A 56 8.68 3.85 -0.41
N ARG A 57 9.51 3.25 -1.28
CA ARG A 57 9.44 1.82 -1.61
C ARG A 57 9.86 0.94 -0.44
N ARG A 58 10.92 1.33 0.27
CA ARG A 58 11.35 0.61 1.48
C ARG A 58 10.28 0.63 2.56
N THR A 59 9.65 1.79 2.79
CA THR A 59 8.54 1.92 3.74
C THR A 59 7.32 1.11 3.30
N ALA A 60 6.97 1.15 2.01
CA ALA A 60 5.88 0.35 1.44
C ALA A 60 6.12 -1.16 1.59
N GLN A 61 7.34 -1.63 1.35
CA GLN A 61 7.72 -3.03 1.56
C GLN A 61 7.57 -3.43 3.03
N LYS A 62 8.04 -2.59 3.96
CA LYS A 62 7.88 -2.86 5.39
C LYS A 62 6.40 -2.96 5.80
N ILE A 63 5.58 -2.00 5.36
CA ILE A 63 4.11 -2.02 5.59
C ILE A 63 3.50 -3.29 5.00
N ASN A 64 3.94 -3.70 3.81
CA ASN A 64 3.49 -4.92 3.16
C ASN A 64 3.81 -6.17 3.99
N GLU A 65 5.06 -6.31 4.46
CA GLU A 65 5.50 -7.44 5.29
C GLU A 65 4.76 -7.50 6.64
N GLU A 66 4.55 -6.35 7.29
CA GLU A 66 3.78 -6.26 8.54
C GLU A 66 2.32 -6.69 8.31
N MET A 67 1.71 -6.26 7.21
CA MET A 67 0.33 -6.66 6.87
C MET A 67 0.21 -8.14 6.50
N GLU A 68 1.15 -8.69 5.73
CA GLU A 68 1.16 -10.12 5.43
C GLU A 68 1.33 -10.97 6.67
N THR A 69 2.18 -10.52 7.60
CA THR A 69 2.35 -11.17 8.91
C THR A 69 1.05 -11.13 9.70
N PHE A 70 0.38 -9.98 9.74
CA PHE A 70 -0.92 -9.83 10.41
C PHE A 70 -1.99 -10.74 9.80
N TRP A 71 -2.09 -10.82 8.47
CA TRP A 71 -3.07 -11.68 7.82
C TRP A 71 -2.76 -13.17 7.99
N ARG A 72 -1.49 -13.57 7.92
CA ARG A 72 -1.07 -14.95 8.20
C ARG A 72 -1.44 -15.35 9.63
N ALA A 73 -1.23 -14.47 10.60
CA ALA A 73 -1.64 -14.69 11.97
C ALA A 73 -3.18 -14.78 12.10
N SER A 74 -3.92 -13.93 11.37
CA SER A 74 -5.40 -13.93 11.40
C SER A 74 -6.04 -15.13 10.70
N LEU A 75 -5.37 -15.77 9.74
CA LEU A 75 -5.84 -17.00 9.07
C LEU A 75 -5.47 -18.29 9.82
N GLY A 76 -4.48 -18.24 10.72
CA GLY A 76 -3.97 -19.40 11.45
C GLY A 76 -4.61 -19.62 12.83
N GLY A 77 -5.70 -18.91 13.14
CA GLY A 77 -6.47 -19.02 14.40
C GLY A 77 -7.75 -19.79 14.22
#